data_AF-A0A383Z4K2-F1
#
_entry.id   AF-A0A383Z4K2-F1
#
_cell.length_a   1.000
_cell.length_b   1.000
_cell.length_c   1.000
_cell.angle_alpha   90.00
_cell.angle_beta   90.00
_cell.angle_gamma   90.00
#
_symmetry.space_group_name_H-M   'P 1'
#
loop_
_entity.id
_entity.type
_entity.pdbx_description
1 polymer ?
#
loop_
_entity_poly.entity_id
_entity_poly.type
_entity_poly.pdbx_seq_one_letter_code
_entity_poly.pdbx_strand_id
1 'polypeptide(L)'
;MASSSSSLTTGRRTGSKLKSMKLLEVLNALEEEESGQSREEIFIAPPNNASGDFTDEDSGDEDGRQGTHLPGNVLHAFVVPEDSGSGEDEDELQLQPAMKKQKAVVEPPRVWTKRDIRPDFTSWTASDPHMEDLKSQELSPVGLFELFFDEGTINFIVNETNRYAWQKNVNLGLTAQELKCVLGILILSGYISYPRRRMFWETSPDSHHHLVADAIRRDRFELIFSYLHFADNSELDESDRFAKVRPLIVRMNYNFQKHAPLEEFYSFGESMCEYFGHRGSKHLPAGKPVRLGYKIWCGTTSRGYLVWFEPSQGTLFTKPDRGLDLGGSMVVKFVDALQTRGCLPYHIFFDKVFTSVKLMSILRKKGVKATGTVREYRTERCPLKDPKELKRMKRGSFDYKVDESEEIIVCRWHDSSVVNICSNAVGIEPAGLTNHHSGAAKTQAQVHQPSLLRLYQEKVGGVGRMDQNIAKYKVKIRGMKWYSSFIGYVIDAALNNAWQLHRICCHDAQVDLLAFRRYVACVYLESNADTSSQGRRSRRLETESRFDMIGHWIIHQDKRTRCALCHSQTNTRCEKCQKGVHAKCFRAYHIR
;
A
#
# COMPACT_ATOMS: atom_id res chain seq x y z
N MET A 1 -23.96 19.71 -68.55
CA MET A 1 -23.90 20.58 -67.35
C MET A 1 -24.53 19.82 -66.19
N ALA A 2 -23.87 19.92 -65.03
CA ALA A 2 -24.27 19.48 -63.69
C ALA A 2 -24.49 17.96 -63.46
N SER A 3 -23.39 17.29 -63.07
CA SER A 3 -23.34 15.99 -62.40
C SER A 3 -23.54 16.15 -60.89
N SER A 4 -24.43 15.33 -60.31
CA SER A 4 -24.66 15.19 -58.88
C SER A 4 -23.66 14.21 -58.25
N SER A 5 -22.79 14.68 -57.35
CA SER A 5 -21.92 13.85 -56.51
C SER A 5 -22.28 14.01 -55.03
N SER A 6 -22.65 12.88 -54.41
CA SER A 6 -22.79 12.70 -52.97
C SER A 6 -21.40 12.57 -52.33
N SER A 7 -21.02 13.49 -51.46
CA SER A 7 -19.79 13.38 -50.66
C SER A 7 -20.08 12.68 -49.33
N LEU A 8 -19.51 11.48 -49.18
CA LEU A 8 -19.33 10.82 -47.89
C LEU A 8 -18.39 11.67 -47.02
N THR A 9 -18.84 12.10 -45.85
CA THR A 9 -17.97 12.60 -44.79
C THR A 9 -17.49 11.41 -43.96
N THR A 10 -16.26 10.99 -44.26
CA THR A 10 -15.51 10.01 -43.48
C THR A 10 -15.13 10.61 -42.11
N GLY A 11 -15.82 10.16 -41.06
CA GLY A 11 -15.44 10.41 -39.67
C GLY A 11 -14.11 9.71 -39.36
N ARG A 12 -13.02 10.47 -39.47
CA ARG A 12 -11.67 10.02 -39.15
C ARG A 12 -11.55 9.90 -37.62
N ARG A 13 -11.85 8.73 -37.05
CA ARG A 13 -11.42 8.36 -35.69
C ARG A 13 -9.90 8.32 -35.69
N THR A 14 -9.27 9.40 -35.25
CA THR A 14 -7.83 9.43 -35.01
C THR A 14 -7.55 8.60 -33.76
N GLY A 15 -7.00 7.40 -33.96
CA GLY A 15 -6.30 6.66 -32.91
C GLY A 15 -5.17 7.52 -32.34
N SER A 16 -5.47 8.19 -31.23
CA SER A 16 -4.50 8.97 -30.48
C SER A 16 -3.65 8.01 -29.67
N LYS A 17 -2.37 7.88 -30.04
CA LYS A 17 -1.33 7.51 -29.06
C LYS A 17 -1.52 8.46 -27.88
N LEU A 18 -1.96 7.97 -26.71
CA LEU A 18 -2.11 8.82 -25.51
C LEU A 18 -0.79 9.55 -25.27
N LYS A 19 -0.76 10.84 -25.64
CA LYS A 19 0.27 11.77 -25.19
C LYS A 19 0.10 11.91 -23.68
N SER A 20 1.20 12.01 -22.95
CA SER A 20 1.20 12.30 -21.51
C SER A 20 0.39 13.59 -21.24
N MET A 21 -0.85 13.46 -20.78
CA MET A 21 -1.74 14.57 -20.47
C MET A 21 -1.46 15.08 -19.05
N LYS A 22 -1.65 16.38 -18.83
CA LYS A 22 -1.62 16.95 -17.48
C LYS A 22 -2.90 16.57 -16.74
N LEU A 23 -2.82 16.45 -15.41
CA LEU A 23 -3.98 16.12 -14.58
C LEU A 23 -5.14 17.10 -14.82
N LEU A 24 -4.87 18.40 -14.91
CA LEU A 24 -5.89 19.41 -15.21
C LEU A 24 -6.63 19.13 -16.53
N GLU A 25 -5.93 18.69 -17.57
CA GLU A 25 -6.54 18.37 -18.86
C GLU A 25 -7.43 17.14 -18.77
N VAL A 26 -6.99 16.11 -18.02
CA VAL A 26 -7.78 14.90 -17.78
C VAL A 26 -9.02 15.22 -16.95
N LEU A 27 -8.88 16.01 -15.88
CA LEU A 27 -10.01 16.43 -15.05
C LEU A 27 -11.04 17.24 -15.86
N ASN A 28 -10.59 18.18 -16.69
CA ASN A 28 -11.48 18.94 -17.57
C ASN A 28 -12.17 18.04 -18.61
N ALA A 29 -11.48 17.04 -19.17
CA ALA A 29 -12.10 16.09 -20.12
C ALA A 29 -13.17 15.22 -19.44
N LEU A 30 -12.97 14.83 -18.18
CA LEU A 30 -13.94 14.06 -17.41
C LEU A 30 -15.21 14.86 -17.03
N GLU A 31 -15.12 16.20 -17.07
CA GLU A 31 -16.27 17.10 -16.93
C GLU A 31 -17.14 17.12 -18.19
N GLU A 32 -16.55 16.95 -19.37
CA GLU A 32 -17.27 16.96 -20.66
C GLU A 32 -18.00 15.64 -20.96
N GLU A 33 -17.61 14.52 -20.32
CA GLU A 33 -18.23 13.21 -20.50
C GLU A 33 -19.37 12.94 -19.49
N GLU A 34 -20.62 13.14 -19.90
CA GLU A 34 -21.83 12.94 -19.08
C GLU A 34 -22.23 11.47 -18.82
N SER A 35 -21.49 10.46 -19.31
CA SER A 35 -21.93 9.06 -19.24
C SER A 35 -20.92 8.10 -18.58
N GLY A 36 -21.21 7.66 -17.35
CA GLY A 36 -20.60 6.48 -16.75
C GLY A 36 -20.56 6.49 -15.22
N GLN A 37 -21.10 5.44 -14.58
CA GLN A 37 -21.00 5.18 -13.12
C GLN A 37 -19.68 4.48 -12.71
N SER A 38 -18.64 4.49 -13.56
CA SER A 38 -17.36 3.87 -13.24
C SER A 38 -16.55 4.74 -12.30
N ARG A 39 -16.04 4.12 -11.23
CA ARG A 39 -15.04 4.73 -10.34
C ARG A 39 -13.74 4.81 -11.10
N GLU A 40 -13.22 6.01 -11.30
CA GLU A 40 -11.94 6.19 -11.96
C GLU A 40 -10.80 6.34 -10.94
N GLU A 41 -9.76 5.54 -11.15
CA GLU A 41 -8.50 5.63 -10.46
C GLU A 41 -7.52 6.34 -11.37
N ILE A 42 -7.04 7.51 -10.94
CA ILE A 42 -6.07 8.30 -11.71
C ILE A 42 -4.73 8.21 -11.01
N PHE A 43 -3.77 7.62 -11.71
CA PHE A 43 -2.39 7.58 -11.27
C PHE A 43 -1.64 8.82 -11.76
N ILE A 44 -1.03 9.56 -10.83
CA ILE A 44 -0.19 10.71 -11.14
C ILE A 44 1.27 10.41 -10.87
N ALA A 45 2.14 11.09 -11.60
CA ALA A 45 3.55 11.13 -11.28
C ALA A 45 3.89 12.33 -10.38
N PRO A 46 5.04 12.35 -9.69
CA PRO A 46 5.49 13.54 -8.96
C PRO A 46 5.57 14.78 -9.86
N PRO A 47 5.54 16.02 -9.35
CA PRO A 47 5.74 17.22 -10.20
C PRO A 47 7.04 17.15 -11.03
N ASN A 48 7.09 17.83 -12.18
CA ASN A 48 8.28 17.77 -13.07
C ASN A 48 9.56 18.29 -12.42
N ASN A 49 9.42 19.21 -11.45
CA ASN A 49 10.47 19.75 -10.62
C ASN A 49 10.41 19.18 -9.19
N ALA A 50 10.03 17.90 -9.03
CA ALA A 50 9.83 17.26 -7.72
C ALA A 50 11.00 17.45 -6.74
N SER A 51 12.23 17.57 -7.25
CA SER A 51 13.46 17.81 -6.46
C SER A 51 13.73 19.29 -6.15
N GLY A 52 12.98 20.24 -6.73
CA GLY A 52 13.19 21.68 -6.52
C GLY A 52 12.52 22.22 -5.25
N ASP A 53 13.08 23.30 -4.69
CA ASP A 53 12.62 23.93 -3.44
C ASP A 53 11.17 24.44 -3.49
N PHE A 54 10.70 24.93 -4.63
CA PHE A 54 9.35 25.47 -4.81
C PHE A 54 8.25 24.39 -4.69
N THR A 55 8.62 23.12 -4.72
CA THR A 55 7.68 21.99 -4.53
C THR A 55 7.49 21.61 -3.08
N ASP A 56 8.26 22.21 -2.16
CA ASP A 56 8.11 22.03 -0.72
C ASP A 56 7.12 23.01 -0.08
N GLU A 57 6.65 24.01 -0.83
CA GLU A 57 5.70 24.99 -0.33
C GLU A 57 4.30 24.39 -0.23
N ASP A 58 3.70 24.55 0.95
CA ASP A 58 2.30 24.23 1.20
C ASP A 58 1.44 25.26 0.44
N SER A 59 0.69 24.80 -0.55
CA SER A 59 -0.06 25.67 -1.48
C SER A 59 -1.38 26.19 -0.92
N GLY A 60 -1.64 25.97 0.37
CA GLY A 60 -2.73 26.63 1.08
C GLY A 60 -3.14 25.92 2.37
N ASP A 61 -3.75 26.66 3.29
CA ASP A 61 -4.37 26.09 4.48
C ASP A 61 -5.58 25.22 4.08
N GLU A 62 -5.62 23.94 4.47
CA GLU A 62 -6.83 23.09 4.32
C GLU A 62 -8.06 23.78 4.95
N ASP A 63 -7.85 24.70 5.91
CA ASP A 63 -8.87 25.46 6.62
C ASP A 63 -9.24 26.81 5.95
N GLY A 64 -8.69 27.12 4.77
CA GLY A 64 -8.95 28.36 4.02
C GLY A 64 -10.33 28.41 3.31
N ARG A 65 -10.81 29.63 2.98
CA ARG A 65 -12.11 29.87 2.32
C ARG A 65 -12.27 29.23 0.93
N GLN A 66 -11.19 28.75 0.31
CA GLN A 66 -11.15 28.07 -1.00
C GLN A 66 -10.94 26.56 -0.82
N GLY A 67 -11.81 25.92 -0.01
CA GLY A 67 -11.63 24.54 0.45
C GLY A 67 -11.18 23.55 -0.63
N THR A 68 -10.23 22.67 -0.27
CA THR A 68 -9.98 21.39 -0.94
C THR A 68 -9.65 21.41 -2.44
N HIS A 69 -9.11 22.50 -2.97
CA HIS A 69 -8.56 22.49 -4.34
C HIS A 69 -7.21 21.76 -4.38
N LEU A 70 -6.98 20.98 -5.43
CA LEU A 70 -5.69 20.35 -5.68
C LEU A 70 -4.60 21.45 -5.82
N PRO A 71 -3.44 21.30 -5.17
CA PRO A 71 -2.28 22.16 -5.40
C PRO A 71 -2.00 22.37 -6.89
N GLY A 72 -1.64 23.59 -7.29
CA GLY A 72 -1.29 23.88 -8.70
C GLY A 72 -0.19 22.96 -9.24
N ASN A 73 0.80 22.61 -8.41
CA ASN A 73 1.87 21.68 -8.76
C ASN A 73 1.35 20.25 -9.06
N VAL A 74 0.24 19.84 -8.44
CA VAL A 74 -0.40 18.54 -8.65
C VAL A 74 -1.34 18.58 -9.85
N LEU A 75 -2.07 19.68 -10.07
CA LEU A 75 -2.86 19.90 -11.28
C LEU A 75 -2.01 19.87 -12.55
N HIS A 76 -0.75 20.31 -12.46
CA HIS A 76 0.21 20.25 -13.56
C HIS A 76 1.04 18.96 -13.60
N ALA A 77 0.81 18.01 -12.66
CA ALA A 77 1.43 16.71 -12.72
C ALA A 77 0.94 15.91 -13.94
N PHE A 78 1.80 15.06 -14.49
CA PHE A 78 1.41 14.16 -15.57
C PHE A 78 0.63 12.97 -15.03
N VAL A 79 -0.43 12.61 -15.75
CA VAL A 79 -1.14 11.34 -15.52
C VAL A 79 -0.28 10.22 -16.08
N VAL A 80 0.00 9.22 -15.24
CA VAL A 80 0.66 7.99 -15.65
C VAL A 80 -0.41 7.18 -16.38
N PRO A 81 -0.29 6.98 -17.71
CA PRO A 81 -1.24 6.13 -18.42
C PRO A 81 -1.24 4.76 -17.75
N GLU A 82 -2.42 4.20 -17.53
CA GLU A 82 -2.48 2.79 -17.19
C GLU A 82 -1.80 2.02 -18.33
N ASP A 83 -0.79 1.19 -18.01
CA ASP A 83 -0.26 0.18 -18.93
C ASP A 83 -1.32 -0.91 -19.25
N SER A 84 -2.58 -0.67 -18.90
CA SER A 84 -3.71 -1.38 -19.44
C SER A 84 -3.75 -1.16 -20.95
N GLY A 85 -3.24 -2.14 -21.68
CA GLY A 85 -3.86 -2.52 -22.96
C GLY A 85 -5.33 -2.95 -22.71
N SER A 86 -6.17 -2.00 -22.33
CA SER A 86 -7.62 -2.08 -22.14
C SER A 86 -8.35 -1.91 -23.47
N GLY A 87 -7.73 -2.34 -24.57
CA GLY A 87 -8.44 -2.64 -25.80
C GLY A 87 -9.07 -4.02 -25.65
N GLU A 88 -10.28 -4.08 -25.10
CA GLU A 88 -11.25 -5.09 -25.51
C GLU A 88 -11.73 -4.74 -26.92
N ASP A 89 -10.84 -4.79 -27.91
CA ASP A 89 -11.19 -4.74 -29.31
C ASP A 89 -10.52 -5.96 -29.97
N GLU A 90 -11.28 -7.06 -30.02
CA GLU A 90 -11.17 -8.03 -31.11
C GLU A 90 -11.54 -7.27 -32.39
N ASP A 91 -10.58 -6.58 -33.02
CA ASP A 91 -10.49 -6.29 -34.47
C ASP A 91 -9.58 -5.07 -34.74
N GLU A 92 -8.28 -5.31 -34.97
CA GLU A 92 -7.53 -4.74 -36.10
C GLU A 92 -6.04 -5.12 -36.01
N LEU A 93 -5.63 -6.06 -36.85
CA LEU A 93 -4.23 -6.26 -37.22
C LEU A 93 -3.76 -5.06 -38.05
N GLN A 94 -3.35 -3.97 -37.39
CA GLN A 94 -2.56 -2.93 -38.05
C GLN A 94 -1.09 -3.06 -37.63
N LEU A 95 -0.28 -3.52 -38.59
CA LEU A 95 1.18 -3.59 -38.49
C LEU A 95 1.74 -2.24 -38.04
N GLN A 96 2.42 -2.21 -36.89
CA GLN A 96 3.26 -1.07 -36.53
C GLN A 96 4.42 -0.93 -37.52
N PRO A 97 4.84 0.30 -37.90
CA PRO A 97 6.03 0.50 -38.71
C PRO A 97 7.26 0.03 -37.94
N ALA A 98 8.14 -0.72 -38.62
CA ALA A 98 9.33 -1.34 -38.06
C ALA A 98 10.21 -0.33 -37.28
N MET A 99 10.28 -0.50 -35.96
CA MET A 99 11.39 0.06 -35.18
C MET A 99 12.69 -0.62 -35.63
N LYS A 100 13.75 0.16 -35.82
CA LYS A 100 15.07 -0.30 -36.26
C LYS A 100 15.49 -1.51 -35.43
N LYS A 101 15.60 -2.67 -36.09
CA LYS A 101 16.04 -3.94 -35.50
C LYS A 101 17.44 -3.76 -34.89
N GLN A 102 17.53 -3.65 -33.57
CA GLN A 102 18.71 -4.15 -32.88
C GLN A 102 18.80 -5.66 -33.19
N LYS A 103 20.01 -6.17 -33.46
CA LYS A 103 20.24 -7.60 -33.73
C LYS A 103 19.64 -8.42 -32.57
N ALA A 104 18.47 -9.01 -32.80
CA ALA A 104 17.85 -9.93 -31.86
C ALA A 104 18.75 -11.16 -31.77
N VAL A 105 19.16 -11.51 -30.55
CA VAL A 105 19.67 -12.84 -30.26
C VAL A 105 18.57 -13.80 -30.71
N VAL A 106 18.86 -14.66 -31.69
CA VAL A 106 17.91 -15.66 -32.18
C VAL A 106 17.79 -16.71 -31.08
N GLU A 107 16.81 -16.54 -30.19
CA GLU A 107 16.43 -17.60 -29.25
C GLU A 107 15.92 -18.79 -30.07
N PRO A 108 16.31 -20.03 -29.72
CA PRO A 108 15.84 -21.21 -30.42
C PRO A 108 14.30 -21.29 -30.36
N PRO A 109 13.65 -21.80 -31.41
CA PRO A 109 12.20 -21.91 -31.44
C PRO A 109 11.69 -22.82 -30.31
N ARG A 110 10.69 -22.37 -29.55
CA ARG A 110 10.06 -23.15 -28.48
C ARG A 110 9.29 -24.33 -29.06
N VAL A 111 9.42 -25.50 -28.42
CA VAL A 111 8.72 -26.73 -28.82
C VAL A 111 7.57 -26.97 -27.86
N TRP A 112 6.34 -26.85 -28.36
CA TRP A 112 5.12 -26.96 -27.56
C TRP A 112 4.49 -28.35 -27.68
N THR A 113 4.36 -29.08 -26.57
CA THR A 113 3.75 -30.43 -26.55
C THR A 113 2.55 -30.54 -25.62
N LYS A 114 1.66 -31.48 -25.93
CA LYS A 114 0.44 -31.76 -25.16
C LYS A 114 0.74 -32.80 -24.07
N ARG A 115 1.38 -32.35 -23.00
CA ARG A 115 1.64 -33.14 -21.79
C ARG A 115 1.56 -32.24 -20.57
N ASP A 116 1.53 -32.83 -19.38
CA ASP A 116 1.66 -32.03 -18.16
C ASP A 116 3.12 -31.65 -17.89
N ILE A 117 3.31 -30.60 -17.10
CA ILE A 117 4.62 -30.08 -16.69
C ILE A 117 5.30 -31.04 -15.70
N ARG A 118 6.62 -31.13 -15.78
CA ARG A 118 7.46 -31.88 -14.83
C ARG A 118 8.46 -30.91 -14.20
N PRO A 119 8.01 -30.10 -13.24
CA PRO A 119 8.83 -29.05 -12.67
C PRO A 119 9.98 -29.67 -11.87
N ASP A 120 11.18 -29.15 -12.09
CA ASP A 120 12.39 -29.53 -11.34
C ASP A 120 12.71 -28.42 -10.34
N PHE A 121 11.90 -28.33 -9.28
CA PHE A 121 12.13 -27.43 -8.16
C PHE A 121 12.25 -28.22 -6.87
N THR A 122 13.10 -27.74 -5.96
CA THR A 122 13.19 -28.28 -4.61
C THR A 122 11.89 -28.02 -3.83
N SER A 123 11.60 -28.91 -2.89
CA SER A 123 10.46 -28.75 -1.97
C SER A 123 10.74 -27.64 -0.94
N TRP A 124 9.68 -26.97 -0.49
CA TRP A 124 9.78 -25.99 0.58
C TRP A 124 10.15 -26.68 1.89
N THR A 125 11.31 -26.31 2.45
CA THR A 125 11.88 -26.91 3.68
C THR A 125 12.39 -25.85 4.66
N ALA A 126 12.12 -24.57 4.39
CA ALA A 126 12.64 -23.48 5.20
C ALA A 126 11.90 -23.38 6.54
N SER A 127 12.67 -23.43 7.63
CA SER A 127 12.23 -22.96 8.94
C SER A 127 12.33 -21.44 9.00
N ASP A 128 11.55 -20.82 9.88
CA ASP A 128 11.63 -19.37 10.14
C ASP A 128 12.05 -19.08 11.59
N PRO A 129 13.36 -19.18 11.92
CA PRO A 129 13.85 -18.93 13.28
C PRO A 129 13.54 -17.51 13.75
N HIS A 130 13.49 -16.54 12.84
CA HIS A 130 13.17 -15.16 13.15
C HIS A 130 11.74 -15.02 13.67
N MET A 131 10.77 -15.71 13.06
CA MET A 131 9.40 -15.71 13.54
C MET A 131 9.22 -16.46 14.87
N GLU A 132 9.99 -17.52 15.11
CA GLU A 132 9.99 -18.21 16.41
C GLU A 132 10.60 -17.35 17.52
N ASP A 133 11.70 -16.64 17.24
CA ASP A 133 12.26 -15.65 18.15
C ASP A 133 11.25 -14.54 18.44
N LEU A 134 10.61 -13.98 17.41
CA LEU A 134 9.62 -12.91 17.57
C LEU A 134 8.40 -13.34 18.40
N LYS A 135 7.97 -14.60 18.27
CA LYS A 135 6.93 -15.17 19.15
C LYS A 135 7.37 -15.19 20.61
N SER A 136 8.62 -15.59 20.88
CA SER A 136 9.15 -15.69 22.23
C SER A 136 9.33 -14.35 22.94
N GLN A 137 9.44 -13.25 22.19
CA GLN A 137 9.56 -11.90 22.74
C GLN A 137 8.23 -11.34 23.29
N GLU A 138 7.09 -11.94 22.95
CA GLU A 138 5.75 -11.54 23.41
C GLU A 138 5.47 -10.02 23.29
N LEU A 139 5.91 -9.44 22.15
CA LEU A 139 5.81 -7.99 21.94
C LEU A 139 4.35 -7.50 21.96
N SER A 140 4.13 -6.39 22.65
CA SER A 140 2.86 -5.66 22.61
C SER A 140 2.57 -5.11 21.20
N PRO A 141 1.31 -4.71 20.91
CA PRO A 141 0.97 -4.10 19.61
C PRO A 141 1.86 -2.91 19.21
N VAL A 142 2.26 -2.07 20.19
CA VAL A 142 3.19 -0.97 19.94
C VAL A 142 4.61 -1.48 19.66
N GLY A 143 5.08 -2.51 20.38
CA GLY A 143 6.38 -3.12 20.13
C GLY A 143 6.49 -3.74 18.73
N LEU A 144 5.42 -4.38 18.25
CA LEU A 144 5.33 -4.89 16.88
C LEU A 144 5.32 -3.78 15.82
N PHE A 145 4.70 -2.63 16.12
CA PHE A 145 4.75 -1.45 15.24
C PHE A 145 6.16 -0.81 15.22
N GLU A 146 6.83 -0.78 16.37
CA GLU A 146 8.19 -0.25 16.54
C GLU A 146 9.28 -1.16 15.93
N LEU A 147 8.94 -2.35 15.41
CA LEU A 147 9.83 -3.08 14.49
C LEU A 147 10.04 -2.34 13.15
N PHE A 148 9.06 -1.52 12.76
CA PHE A 148 9.07 -0.79 11.49
C PHE A 148 9.44 0.68 11.67
N PHE A 149 8.90 1.31 12.72
CA PHE A 149 9.30 2.62 13.19
C PHE A 149 10.24 2.47 14.39
N ASP A 150 11.35 1.78 14.17
CA ASP A 150 12.39 1.59 15.16
C ASP A 150 13.09 2.91 15.51
N GLU A 151 13.92 2.89 16.56
CA GLU A 151 14.66 4.08 16.98
C GLU A 151 15.49 4.69 15.84
N GLY A 152 16.08 3.85 14.98
CA GLY A 152 16.82 4.30 13.79
C GLY A 152 15.93 5.06 12.79
N THR A 153 14.73 4.56 12.52
CA THR A 153 13.77 5.21 11.60
C THR A 153 13.20 6.49 12.20
N ILE A 154 12.88 6.50 13.50
CA ILE A 154 12.41 7.69 14.21
C ILE A 154 13.49 8.79 14.18
N ASN A 155 14.72 8.46 14.58
CA ASN A 155 15.82 9.42 14.59
C ASN A 155 16.16 9.92 13.18
N PHE A 156 16.06 9.06 12.17
CA PHE A 156 16.20 9.48 10.78
C PHE A 156 15.17 10.55 10.39
N ILE A 157 13.88 10.33 10.64
CA ILE A 157 12.83 11.32 10.32
C ILE A 157 13.05 12.62 11.10
N VAL A 158 13.43 12.53 12.38
CA VAL A 158 13.76 13.70 13.21
C VAL A 158 14.90 14.51 12.59
N ASN A 159 15.99 13.83 12.20
CA ASN A 159 17.18 14.48 11.65
C ASN A 159 16.88 15.17 10.32
N GLU A 160 16.20 14.50 9.38
CA GLU A 160 15.88 15.11 8.08
C GLU A 160 14.86 16.24 8.21
N THR A 161 13.92 16.13 9.15
CA THR A 161 12.95 17.20 9.43
C THR A 161 13.62 18.44 10.03
N ASN A 162 14.53 18.25 11.00
CA ASN A 162 15.33 19.35 11.55
C ASN A 162 16.28 19.95 10.52
N ARG A 163 16.91 19.13 9.68
CA ARG A 163 17.79 19.58 8.58
C ARG A 163 17.02 20.45 7.59
N TYR A 164 15.85 19.99 7.14
CA TYR A 164 14.99 20.75 6.23
C TYR A 164 14.55 22.08 6.86
N ALA A 165 14.16 22.09 8.14
CA ALA A 165 13.85 23.34 8.84
C ALA A 165 15.05 24.30 8.87
N TRP A 166 16.25 23.79 9.14
CA TRP A 166 17.49 24.59 9.12
C TRP A 166 17.78 25.18 7.74
N GLN A 167 17.59 24.41 6.66
CA GLN A 167 17.71 24.89 5.27
C GLN A 167 16.72 26.01 4.94
N LYS A 168 15.60 26.10 5.66
CA LYS A 168 14.63 27.20 5.58
C LYS A 168 14.84 28.27 6.67
N ASN A 169 16.02 28.30 7.31
CA ASN A 169 16.41 29.22 8.38
C ASN A 169 15.52 29.16 9.64
N VAL A 170 14.98 27.97 9.96
CA VAL A 170 14.18 27.72 11.15
C VAL A 170 14.86 26.69 12.05
N ASN A 171 15.04 27.05 13.32
CA ASN A 171 15.45 26.09 14.34
C ASN A 171 14.21 25.39 14.92
N LEU A 172 13.87 24.23 14.36
CA LEU A 172 12.68 23.48 14.77
C LEU A 172 12.87 22.77 16.12
N GLY A 173 14.07 22.24 16.39
CA GLY A 173 14.36 21.49 17.61
C GLY A 173 13.42 20.30 17.84
N LEU A 174 13.02 19.59 16.78
CA LEU A 174 12.16 18.42 16.88
C LEU A 174 12.85 17.30 17.65
N THR A 175 12.14 16.70 18.60
CA THR A 175 12.59 15.51 19.34
C THR A 175 11.89 14.23 18.88
N ALA A 176 12.50 13.08 19.17
CA ALA A 176 11.87 11.77 18.92
C ALA A 176 10.51 11.63 19.63
N GLN A 177 10.40 12.14 20.85
CA GLN A 177 9.15 12.13 21.63
C GLN A 177 8.04 12.93 20.93
N GLU A 178 8.34 14.14 20.47
CA GLU A 178 7.39 14.96 19.71
C GLU A 178 7.00 14.31 18.38
N LEU A 179 7.95 13.68 17.68
CA LEU A 179 7.64 12.94 16.45
C LEU A 179 6.70 11.77 16.73
N LYS A 180 6.89 11.02 17.83
CA LYS A 180 5.96 9.95 18.25
C LYS A 180 4.55 10.51 18.52
N CYS A 181 4.42 11.69 19.14
CA CYS A 181 3.11 12.36 19.26
C CYS A 181 2.49 12.65 17.88
N VAL A 182 3.26 13.22 16.94
CA VAL A 182 2.79 13.50 15.57
C VAL A 182 2.31 12.20 14.89
N LEU A 183 3.10 11.12 14.96
CA LEU A 183 2.71 9.82 14.42
C LEU A 183 1.44 9.28 15.09
N GLY A 184 1.31 9.41 16.41
CA GLY A 184 0.11 9.01 17.15
C GLY A 184 -1.15 9.73 16.66
N ILE A 185 -1.06 11.03 16.38
CA ILE A 185 -2.17 11.82 15.80
C ILE A 185 -2.51 11.34 14.39
N LEU A 186 -1.50 11.05 13.55
CA LEU A 186 -1.72 10.53 12.20
C LEU A 186 -2.44 9.17 12.24
N ILE A 187 -2.00 8.25 13.10
CA ILE A 187 -2.66 6.95 13.30
C ILE A 187 -4.10 7.13 13.80
N LEU A 188 -4.31 8.03 14.78
CA LEU A 188 -5.62 8.33 15.33
C LEU A 188 -6.59 8.88 14.28
N SER A 189 -6.09 9.72 13.37
CA SER A 189 -6.89 10.30 12.28
C SER A 189 -7.53 9.24 11.37
N GLY A 190 -6.97 8.03 11.34
CA GLY A 190 -7.48 6.92 10.54
C GLY A 190 -8.87 6.45 10.95
N TYR A 191 -9.18 6.47 12.26
CA TYR A 191 -10.45 6.02 12.81
C TYR A 191 -11.28 7.14 13.46
N ILE A 192 -10.69 8.31 13.76
CA ILE A 192 -11.41 9.53 14.16
C ILE A 192 -11.13 10.60 13.11
N SER A 193 -12.18 11.20 12.55
CA SER A 193 -12.04 12.24 11.52
C SER A 193 -12.88 13.44 11.88
N TYR A 194 -12.22 14.59 11.93
CA TYR A 194 -12.90 15.87 11.92
C TYR A 194 -12.88 16.47 10.51
N PRO A 195 -13.82 17.38 10.19
CA PRO A 195 -13.78 18.14 8.93
C PRO A 195 -12.51 18.96 8.73
N ARG A 196 -11.92 19.44 9.84
CA ARG A 196 -10.70 20.25 9.86
C ARG A 196 -9.74 19.68 10.90
N ARG A 197 -8.45 19.54 10.57
CA ARG A 197 -7.49 18.92 11.49
C ARG A 197 -7.34 19.70 12.80
N ARG A 198 -7.45 21.03 12.77
CA ARG A 198 -7.36 21.86 13.98
C ARG A 198 -8.45 21.57 15.01
N MET A 199 -9.54 20.91 14.61
CA MET A 199 -10.64 20.52 15.51
C MET A 199 -10.20 19.55 16.60
N PHE A 200 -9.14 18.77 16.41
CA PHE A 200 -8.59 17.94 17.49
C PHE A 200 -8.20 18.75 18.74
N TRP A 201 -7.94 20.06 18.60
CA TRP A 201 -7.55 20.96 19.69
C TRP A 201 -8.62 22.00 20.04
N GLU A 202 -9.80 21.97 19.42
CA GLU A 202 -10.91 22.87 19.78
C GLU A 202 -11.30 22.66 21.23
N THR A 203 -11.75 23.71 21.94
CA THR A 203 -12.19 23.59 23.34
C THR A 203 -13.69 23.31 23.46
N SER A 204 -14.40 23.29 22.33
CA SER A 204 -15.83 23.03 22.27
C SER A 204 -16.14 21.57 22.66
N PRO A 205 -17.16 21.30 23.49
CA PRO A 205 -17.44 19.97 24.01
C PRO A 205 -17.72 18.89 22.95
N ASP A 206 -18.13 19.29 21.75
CA ASP A 206 -18.45 18.42 20.62
C ASP A 206 -17.23 17.97 19.80
N SER A 207 -16.08 18.65 19.95
CA SER A 207 -14.90 18.46 19.09
C SER A 207 -13.58 18.33 19.86
N HIS A 208 -13.53 18.72 21.13
CA HIS A 208 -12.32 18.62 21.95
C HIS A 208 -11.84 17.17 22.10
N HIS A 209 -10.62 16.88 21.65
CA HIS A 209 -10.04 15.55 21.74
C HIS A 209 -8.90 15.49 22.77
N HIS A 210 -9.22 15.09 24.01
CA HIS A 210 -8.28 15.08 25.14
C HIS A 210 -6.94 14.42 24.83
N LEU A 211 -6.93 13.20 24.25
CA LEU A 211 -5.67 12.50 23.96
C LEU A 211 -4.74 13.26 23.01
N VAL A 212 -5.29 14.10 22.12
CA VAL A 212 -4.49 14.86 21.16
C VAL A 212 -4.07 16.19 21.76
N ALA A 213 -5.03 16.92 22.34
CA ALA A 213 -4.79 18.24 22.91
C ALA A 213 -3.83 18.21 24.10
N ASP A 214 -3.84 17.14 24.90
CA ASP A 214 -2.96 16.97 26.05
C ASP A 214 -1.55 16.48 25.65
N ALA A 215 -1.41 15.81 24.50
CA ALA A 215 -0.15 15.23 24.05
C ALA A 215 0.81 16.27 23.45
N ILE A 216 0.29 17.15 22.59
CA ILE A 216 1.08 18.18 21.90
C ILE A 216 0.19 19.39 21.60
N ARG A 217 0.75 20.60 21.72
CA ARG A 217 0.01 21.84 21.39
C ARG A 217 -0.25 21.94 19.89
N ARG A 218 -1.43 22.46 19.51
CA ARG A 218 -1.84 22.69 18.11
C ARG A 218 -0.75 23.33 17.28
N ASP A 219 -0.26 24.49 17.70
CA ASP A 219 0.70 25.27 16.92
C ASP A 219 2.07 24.57 16.81
N ARG A 220 2.42 23.74 17.79
CA ARG A 220 3.63 22.91 17.73
C ARG A 220 3.46 21.74 16.76
N PHE A 221 2.30 21.08 16.77
CA PHE A 221 1.97 20.07 15.77
C PHE A 221 2.00 20.66 14.35
N GLU A 222 1.32 21.78 14.12
CA GLU A 222 1.28 22.47 12.82
C GLU A 222 2.68 22.84 12.33
N LEU A 223 3.53 23.37 13.23
CA LEU A 223 4.91 23.71 12.92
C LEU A 223 5.75 22.47 12.56
N ILE A 224 5.69 21.40 13.34
CA ILE A 224 6.44 20.17 13.03
C ILE A 224 5.94 19.57 11.71
N PHE A 225 4.63 19.52 11.53
CA PHE A 225 4.01 18.90 10.36
C PHE A 225 4.34 19.67 9.06
N SER A 226 4.44 20.99 9.10
CA SER A 226 4.83 21.81 7.95
C SER A 226 6.31 21.63 7.54
N TYR A 227 7.18 21.28 8.48
CA TYR A 227 8.60 20.99 8.21
C TYR A 227 8.92 19.50 8.02
N LEU A 228 7.94 18.60 8.17
CA LEU A 228 8.16 17.16 8.02
C LEU A 228 8.81 16.83 6.66
N HIS A 229 9.94 16.12 6.71
CA HIS A 229 10.79 15.88 5.56
C HIS A 229 11.60 14.56 5.69
N PHE A 230 12.10 14.01 4.58
CA PHE A 230 12.63 12.64 4.52
C PHE A 230 13.89 12.47 3.65
N ALA A 231 14.55 13.55 3.27
CA ALA A 231 15.77 13.51 2.48
C ALA A 231 16.59 14.79 2.72
N ASP A 232 17.85 14.81 2.31
CA ASP A 232 18.60 16.06 2.22
C ASP A 232 18.36 16.72 0.85
N ASN A 233 17.74 17.90 0.83
CA ASN A 233 17.52 18.66 -0.40
C ASN A 233 18.81 18.99 -1.15
N SER A 234 19.98 19.04 -0.49
CA SER A 234 21.27 19.27 -1.18
C SER A 234 21.87 18.04 -1.85
N GLU A 235 21.33 16.83 -1.61
CA GLU A 235 21.87 15.56 -2.11
C GLU A 235 20.85 14.76 -2.95
N LEU A 236 19.79 15.41 -3.45
CA LEU A 236 18.75 14.73 -4.22
C LEU A 236 19.26 14.27 -5.60
N ASP A 237 18.99 13.02 -5.93
CA ASP A 237 19.18 12.49 -7.29
C ASP A 237 18.07 13.02 -8.21
N GLU A 238 18.42 13.94 -9.10
CA GLU A 238 17.49 14.52 -10.09
C GLU A 238 16.90 13.48 -11.06
N SER A 239 17.53 12.32 -11.20
CA SER A 239 17.02 11.24 -12.04
C SER A 239 15.91 10.42 -11.38
N ASP A 240 15.78 10.50 -10.04
CA ASP A 240 14.72 9.83 -9.27
C ASP A 240 13.61 10.82 -8.90
N ARG A 241 12.43 10.66 -9.52
CA ARG A 241 11.28 11.54 -9.24
C ARG A 241 10.75 11.42 -7.82
N PHE A 242 11.11 10.34 -7.12
CA PHE A 242 10.78 10.11 -5.72
C PHE A 242 11.95 10.43 -4.77
N ALA A 243 13.00 11.13 -5.20
CA ALA A 243 14.19 11.42 -4.40
C ALA A 243 13.89 11.94 -2.99
N LYS A 244 12.88 12.83 -2.83
CA LYS A 244 12.47 13.39 -1.53
C LYS A 244 11.91 12.38 -0.52
N VAL A 245 11.50 11.19 -0.98
CA VAL A 245 11.01 10.09 -0.12
C VAL A 245 11.82 8.82 -0.29
N ARG A 246 12.78 8.78 -1.23
CA ARG A 246 13.60 7.62 -1.53
C ARG A 246 14.32 7.07 -0.29
N PRO A 247 14.96 7.89 0.57
CA PRO A 247 15.62 7.36 1.75
C PRO A 247 14.65 6.68 2.73
N LEU A 248 13.43 7.22 2.89
CA LEU A 248 12.37 6.59 3.68
C LEU A 248 11.94 5.26 3.06
N ILE A 249 11.68 5.22 1.75
CA ILE A 249 11.27 3.99 1.04
C ILE A 249 12.30 2.88 1.22
N VAL A 250 13.59 3.18 1.04
CA VAL A 250 14.68 2.21 1.22
C VAL A 250 14.69 1.65 2.64
N ARG A 251 14.58 2.51 3.65
CA ARG A 251 14.58 2.09 5.05
C ARG A 251 13.35 1.25 5.41
N MET A 252 12.18 1.64 4.93
CA MET A 252 10.94 0.87 5.16
C MET A 252 10.97 -0.48 4.46
N ASN A 253 11.46 -0.56 3.22
CA ASN A 253 11.65 -1.84 2.53
C ASN A 253 12.61 -2.76 3.29
N TYR A 254 13.69 -2.22 3.86
CA TYR A 254 14.59 -3.00 4.72
C TYR A 254 13.85 -3.56 5.94
N ASN A 255 13.14 -2.72 6.70
CA ASN A 255 12.40 -3.17 7.89
C ASN A 255 11.27 -4.17 7.53
N PHE A 256 10.53 -3.90 6.45
CA PHE A 256 9.47 -4.79 5.97
C PHE A 256 10.00 -6.16 5.58
N GLN A 257 11.14 -6.24 4.90
CA GLN A 257 11.78 -7.51 4.55
C GLN A 257 12.36 -8.22 5.76
N LYS A 258 13.05 -7.48 6.63
CA LYS A 258 13.70 -8.02 7.84
C LYS A 258 12.71 -8.77 8.73
N HIS A 259 11.51 -8.21 8.89
CA HIS A 259 10.47 -8.77 9.76
C HIS A 259 9.39 -9.56 9.02
N ALA A 260 9.53 -9.79 7.71
CA ALA A 260 8.54 -10.55 6.94
C ALA A 260 8.53 -12.03 7.34
N PRO A 261 7.36 -12.66 7.52
CA PRO A 261 7.26 -14.12 7.63
C PRO A 261 7.87 -14.79 6.40
N LEU A 262 8.67 -15.84 6.62
CA LEU A 262 9.30 -16.64 5.58
C LEU A 262 8.30 -17.72 5.13
N GLU A 263 7.57 -17.42 4.05
CA GLU A 263 6.55 -18.30 3.47
C GLU A 263 6.94 -18.76 2.06
N GLU A 264 6.32 -19.84 1.56
CA GLU A 264 6.50 -20.28 0.17
C GLU A 264 5.82 -19.35 -0.84
N PHE A 265 4.64 -18.81 -0.51
CA PHE A 265 3.73 -18.20 -1.48
C PHE A 265 3.61 -16.68 -1.33
N TYR A 266 3.99 -15.94 -2.38
CA TYR A 266 3.91 -14.48 -2.45
C TYR A 266 3.04 -14.00 -3.60
N SER A 267 2.43 -12.82 -3.46
CA SER A 267 1.73 -12.13 -4.54
C SER A 267 2.48 -10.86 -4.93
N PHE A 268 2.54 -10.55 -6.22
CA PHE A 268 3.03 -9.29 -6.74
C PHE A 268 1.94 -8.58 -7.53
N GLY A 269 1.80 -7.27 -7.33
CA GLY A 269 0.75 -6.50 -7.98
C GLY A 269 0.85 -4.98 -7.76
N GLU A 270 -0.27 -4.32 -8.02
CA GLU A 270 -0.41 -2.86 -7.98
C GLU A 270 -1.27 -2.45 -6.78
N SER A 271 -0.86 -1.37 -6.13
CA SER A 271 -1.53 -0.69 -5.01
C SER A 271 -1.50 0.83 -5.27
N MET A 272 -2.26 1.61 -4.51
CA MET A 272 -2.30 3.08 -4.63
C MET A 272 -1.92 3.77 -3.32
N CYS A 273 -0.88 4.61 -3.37
CA CYS A 273 -0.63 5.64 -2.38
C CYS A 273 -1.53 6.84 -2.71
N GLU A 274 -2.69 6.93 -2.06
CA GLU A 274 -3.67 7.97 -2.35
C GLU A 274 -3.18 9.36 -1.93
N TYR A 275 -3.16 10.26 -2.90
CA TYR A 275 -2.95 11.68 -2.68
C TYR A 275 -4.29 12.36 -2.31
N PHE A 276 -5.36 12.14 -3.08
CA PHE A 276 -6.74 12.53 -2.77
C PHE A 276 -7.72 11.35 -2.85
N GLY A 277 -8.57 11.21 -1.83
CA GLY A 277 -9.57 10.12 -1.73
C GLY A 277 -10.99 10.55 -2.13
N HIS A 278 -11.92 9.60 -2.13
CA HIS A 278 -13.33 9.77 -2.56
C HIS A 278 -14.09 10.94 -1.91
N ARG A 279 -13.77 11.32 -0.67
CA ARG A 279 -14.45 12.43 0.02
C ARG A 279 -13.88 13.81 -0.35
N GLY A 280 -12.64 13.87 -0.84
CA GLY A 280 -12.04 15.08 -1.42
C GLY A 280 -12.44 15.29 -2.88
N SER A 281 -12.81 14.22 -3.60
CA SER A 281 -13.26 14.31 -4.99
C SER A 281 -14.65 14.92 -5.16
N LYS A 282 -15.46 15.01 -4.09
CA LYS A 282 -16.78 15.66 -4.14
C LYS A 282 -16.71 17.15 -4.49
N HIS A 283 -15.52 17.74 -4.46
CA HIS A 283 -15.25 19.13 -4.82
C HIS A 283 -14.33 19.26 -6.05
N LEU A 284 -14.03 18.15 -6.76
CA LEU A 284 -13.66 18.24 -8.16
C LEU A 284 -14.92 18.64 -8.93
N PRO A 285 -14.84 19.53 -9.94
CA PRO A 285 -16.04 20.15 -10.52
C PRO A 285 -17.05 19.14 -11.11
N ALA A 286 -16.62 17.91 -11.38
CA ALA A 286 -17.43 16.84 -11.95
C ALA A 286 -18.29 16.00 -10.96
N GLY A 287 -18.19 16.15 -9.64
CA GLY A 287 -19.01 15.38 -8.66
C GLY A 287 -18.83 13.84 -8.67
N LYS A 288 -18.02 13.28 -9.58
CA LYS A 288 -17.70 11.84 -9.68
C LYS A 288 -16.70 11.42 -8.58
N PRO A 289 -16.85 10.23 -7.98
CA PRO A 289 -15.89 9.69 -7.03
C PRO A 289 -14.60 9.24 -7.75
N VAL A 290 -13.60 10.11 -7.81
CA VAL A 290 -12.27 9.84 -8.38
C VAL A 290 -11.27 9.58 -7.26
N ARG A 291 -10.44 8.53 -7.38
CA ARG A 291 -9.25 8.33 -6.52
C ARG A 291 -8.04 8.86 -7.26
N LEU A 292 -7.29 9.74 -6.63
CA LEU A 292 -6.06 10.29 -7.18
C LEU A 292 -4.88 9.85 -6.32
N GLY A 293 -3.84 9.27 -6.91
CA GLY A 293 -2.69 8.85 -6.14
C GLY A 293 -1.48 8.40 -6.97
N TYR A 294 -0.43 8.01 -6.27
CA TYR A 294 0.75 7.41 -6.85
C TYR A 294 0.56 5.90 -6.96
N LYS A 295 0.88 5.36 -8.14
CA LYS A 295 0.88 3.91 -8.37
C LYS A 295 2.05 3.28 -7.63
N ILE A 296 1.78 2.24 -6.84
CA ILE A 296 2.78 1.49 -6.09
C ILE A 296 2.81 0.06 -6.61
N TRP A 297 3.96 -0.43 -7.04
CA TRP A 297 4.18 -1.85 -7.23
C TRP A 297 4.59 -2.47 -5.91
N CYS A 298 4.04 -3.63 -5.57
CA CYS A 298 4.32 -4.25 -4.29
C CYS A 298 4.31 -5.77 -4.33
N GLY A 299 5.12 -6.36 -3.47
CA GLY A 299 5.17 -7.78 -3.18
C GLY A 299 4.66 -8.04 -1.77
N THR A 300 3.76 -9.01 -1.63
CA THR A 300 3.09 -9.35 -0.36
C THR A 300 3.14 -10.85 -0.10
N THR A 301 3.04 -11.27 1.16
CA THR A 301 2.67 -12.67 1.45
C THR A 301 1.22 -12.92 1.04
N SER A 302 0.81 -14.18 0.94
CA SER A 302 -0.57 -14.54 0.59
C SER A 302 -1.61 -13.94 1.56
N ARG A 303 -1.22 -13.65 2.81
CA ARG A 303 -2.08 -13.04 3.84
C ARG A 303 -2.13 -11.52 3.80
N GLY A 304 -1.34 -10.89 2.93
CA GLY A 304 -1.30 -9.44 2.76
C GLY A 304 -0.33 -8.72 3.69
N TYR A 305 0.73 -9.38 4.17
CA TYR A 305 1.89 -8.69 4.75
C TYR A 305 2.69 -8.06 3.59
N LEU A 306 2.98 -6.76 3.65
CA LEU A 306 3.78 -6.05 2.65
C LEU A 306 5.27 -6.33 2.86
N VAL A 307 5.90 -6.97 1.89
CA VAL A 307 7.33 -7.31 1.97
C VAL A 307 8.19 -6.25 1.30
N TRP A 308 7.75 -5.73 0.16
CA TRP A 308 8.50 -4.79 -0.65
C TRP A 308 7.55 -3.91 -1.45
N PHE A 309 7.90 -2.65 -1.66
CA PHE A 309 7.18 -1.75 -2.55
C PHE A 309 8.09 -0.77 -3.29
N GLU A 310 7.64 -0.31 -4.45
CA GLU A 310 8.31 0.69 -5.27
C GLU A 310 7.25 1.57 -5.96
N PRO A 311 7.30 2.90 -5.81
CA PRO A 311 6.42 3.78 -6.57
C PRO A 311 6.78 3.78 -8.06
N SER A 312 5.77 3.68 -8.92
CA SER A 312 5.96 3.73 -10.36
C SER A 312 6.35 5.14 -10.80
N GLN A 313 7.48 5.25 -11.51
CA GLN A 313 7.92 6.48 -12.16
C GLN A 313 7.40 6.59 -13.60
N GLY A 314 6.72 5.56 -14.10
CA GLY A 314 6.30 5.41 -15.49
C GLY A 314 7.42 4.97 -16.44
N THR A 315 7.02 4.57 -17.64
CA THR A 315 7.89 4.02 -18.70
C THR A 315 8.88 5.03 -19.29
N LEU A 316 8.61 6.33 -19.14
CA LEU A 316 9.50 7.40 -19.59
C LEU A 316 10.80 7.48 -18.77
N PHE A 317 10.76 7.06 -17.51
CA PHE A 317 11.85 7.25 -16.55
C PHE A 317 12.46 5.94 -16.09
N THR A 318 11.72 4.83 -16.16
CA THR A 318 12.25 3.50 -15.85
C THR A 318 12.42 2.68 -17.12
N LYS A 319 13.67 2.32 -17.42
CA LYS A 319 13.97 1.45 -18.56
C LYS A 319 13.69 -0.01 -18.20
N PRO A 320 13.03 -0.77 -19.08
CA PRO A 320 12.92 -2.21 -18.92
C PRO A 320 14.30 -2.89 -18.95
N ASP A 321 14.41 -4.00 -18.24
CA ASP A 321 15.64 -4.81 -18.17
C ASP A 321 15.39 -6.21 -18.77
N ARG A 322 16.46 -6.91 -19.18
CA ARG A 322 16.44 -8.33 -19.62
C ARG A 322 15.47 -8.62 -20.77
N GLY A 323 15.16 -7.60 -21.58
CA GLY A 323 14.19 -7.69 -22.66
C GLY A 323 12.77 -8.02 -22.20
N LEU A 324 12.44 -7.73 -20.94
CA LEU A 324 11.08 -7.72 -20.42
C LEU A 324 10.43 -6.36 -20.65
N ASP A 325 9.14 -6.25 -20.35
CA ASP A 325 8.48 -4.97 -20.14
C ASP A 325 8.78 -4.43 -18.73
N LEU A 326 8.28 -3.23 -18.44
CA LEU A 326 8.48 -2.58 -17.16
C LEU A 326 7.91 -3.42 -16.00
N GLY A 327 6.70 -3.96 -16.16
CA GLY A 327 6.06 -4.82 -15.17
C GLY A 327 6.88 -6.08 -14.85
N GLY A 328 7.30 -6.83 -15.86
CA GLY A 328 8.15 -8.01 -15.66
C GLY A 328 9.50 -7.68 -15.02
N SER A 329 10.10 -6.53 -15.37
CA SER A 329 11.34 -6.06 -14.75
C SER A 329 11.19 -5.83 -13.24
N MET A 330 10.01 -5.35 -12.80
CA MET A 330 9.73 -5.11 -11.38
C MET A 330 9.45 -6.37 -10.60
N VAL A 331 8.83 -7.38 -11.22
CA VAL A 331 8.73 -8.72 -10.63
C VAL A 331 10.14 -9.27 -10.36
N VAL A 332 11.07 -9.11 -11.30
CA VAL A 332 12.47 -9.52 -11.10
C VAL A 332 13.13 -8.75 -9.96
N LYS A 333 12.93 -7.43 -9.84
CA LYS A 333 13.45 -6.65 -8.70
C LYS A 333 12.89 -7.13 -7.35
N PHE A 334 11.60 -7.45 -7.28
CA PHE A 334 11.00 -8.03 -6.08
C PHE A 334 11.60 -9.39 -5.74
N VAL A 335 11.83 -10.24 -6.75
CA VAL A 335 12.52 -11.53 -6.57
C VAL A 335 13.93 -11.34 -6.04
N ASP A 336 14.69 -10.39 -6.61
CA ASP A 336 16.04 -10.08 -6.14
C ASP A 336 16.02 -9.64 -4.67
N ALA A 337 15.03 -8.83 -4.27
CA ALA A 337 14.82 -8.44 -2.88
C ALA A 337 14.49 -9.64 -1.97
N LEU A 338 13.60 -10.56 -2.39
CA LEU A 338 13.30 -11.79 -1.64
C LEU A 338 14.53 -12.69 -1.49
N GLN A 339 15.35 -12.80 -2.53
CA GLN A 339 16.53 -13.66 -2.55
C GLN A 339 17.66 -13.17 -1.63
N THR A 340 17.62 -11.91 -1.16
CA THR A 340 18.52 -11.44 -0.08
C THR A 340 18.36 -12.23 1.22
N ARG A 341 17.20 -12.86 1.42
CA ARG A 341 16.89 -13.73 2.57
C ARG A 341 17.21 -15.21 2.31
N GLY A 342 17.80 -15.52 1.15
CA GLY A 342 18.16 -16.87 0.72
C GLY A 342 17.50 -17.25 -0.60
N CYS A 343 18.20 -18.08 -1.37
CA CYS A 343 17.73 -18.65 -2.65
C CYS A 343 16.81 -19.85 -2.40
N LEU A 344 15.63 -19.59 -1.83
CA LEU A 344 14.61 -20.61 -1.57
C LEU A 344 13.67 -20.77 -2.78
N PRO A 345 12.98 -21.93 -2.91
CA PRO A 345 12.06 -22.19 -4.01
C PRO A 345 10.72 -21.47 -3.83
N TYR A 346 10.77 -20.14 -3.69
CA TYR A 346 9.60 -19.27 -3.57
C TYR A 346 8.65 -19.44 -4.76
N HIS A 347 7.34 -19.24 -4.52
CA HIS A 347 6.31 -19.26 -5.53
C HIS A 347 5.55 -17.93 -5.58
N ILE A 348 5.73 -17.20 -6.67
CA ILE A 348 5.16 -15.87 -6.86
C ILE A 348 3.95 -15.91 -7.80
N PHE A 349 2.87 -15.28 -7.37
CA PHE A 349 1.64 -15.10 -8.15
C PHE A 349 1.49 -13.65 -8.58
N PHE A 350 1.11 -13.43 -9.83
CA PHE A 350 0.87 -12.08 -10.37
C PHE A 350 -0.13 -12.11 -11.51
N ASP A 351 -0.75 -10.96 -11.79
CA ASP A 351 -1.83 -10.86 -12.75
C ASP A 351 -1.37 -10.80 -14.22
N LYS A 352 -2.35 -10.57 -15.11
CA LYS A 352 -2.16 -10.45 -16.57
C LYS A 352 -1.39 -9.22 -17.04
N VAL A 353 -1.20 -8.22 -16.19
CA VAL A 353 -0.41 -7.02 -16.49
C VAL A 353 1.08 -7.36 -16.44
N PHE A 354 1.49 -8.26 -15.55
CA PHE A 354 2.90 -8.65 -15.38
C PHE A 354 3.28 -9.92 -16.15
N THR A 355 2.36 -10.87 -16.29
CA THR A 355 2.71 -12.21 -16.76
C THR A 355 3.13 -12.24 -18.23
N SER A 356 4.23 -12.96 -18.50
CA SER A 356 4.66 -13.39 -19.84
C SER A 356 5.42 -14.70 -19.76
N VAL A 357 5.44 -15.49 -20.84
CA VAL A 357 6.25 -16.71 -20.92
C VAL A 357 7.75 -16.39 -20.75
N LYS A 358 8.21 -15.26 -21.29
CA LYS A 358 9.59 -14.79 -21.09
C LYS A 358 9.94 -14.54 -19.63
N LEU A 359 9.03 -13.92 -18.87
CA LEU A 359 9.21 -13.73 -17.43
C LEU A 359 9.30 -15.08 -16.71
N MET A 360 8.45 -16.04 -17.05
CA MET A 360 8.48 -17.40 -16.47
C MET A 360 9.83 -18.09 -16.69
N SER A 361 10.41 -17.99 -17.89
CA SER A 361 11.77 -18.48 -18.19
C SER A 361 12.83 -17.83 -17.31
N ILE A 362 12.77 -16.50 -17.12
CA ILE A 362 13.74 -15.77 -16.28
C ILE A 362 13.62 -16.18 -14.80
N LEU A 363 12.40 -16.30 -14.28
CA LEU A 363 12.15 -16.71 -12.90
C LEU A 363 12.59 -18.16 -12.65
N ARG A 364 12.36 -19.05 -13.62
CA ARG A 364 12.85 -20.44 -13.54
C ARG A 364 14.37 -20.49 -13.43
N LYS A 365 15.09 -19.71 -14.26
CA LYS A 365 16.57 -19.61 -14.20
C LYS A 365 17.07 -19.06 -12.87
N LYS A 366 16.23 -18.31 -12.14
CA LYS A 366 16.50 -17.84 -10.78
C LYS A 366 16.11 -18.82 -9.68
N GLY A 367 15.61 -20.02 -10.02
CA GLY A 367 15.14 -21.00 -9.04
C GLY A 367 13.80 -20.64 -8.40
N VAL A 368 13.01 -19.75 -9.01
CA VAL A 368 11.75 -19.25 -8.47
C VAL A 368 10.57 -19.79 -9.25
N LYS A 369 9.61 -20.36 -8.52
CA LYS A 369 8.32 -20.81 -9.03
C LYS A 369 7.44 -19.60 -9.29
N ALA A 370 6.64 -19.65 -10.35
CA ALA A 370 5.74 -18.57 -10.73
C ALA A 370 4.48 -19.09 -11.42
N THR A 371 3.37 -18.40 -11.15
CA THR A 371 2.07 -18.66 -11.79
C THR A 371 1.30 -17.36 -11.96
N GLY A 372 0.77 -17.11 -13.14
CA GLY A 372 0.01 -15.90 -13.39
C GLY A 372 -0.96 -16.03 -14.55
N THR A 373 -2.07 -15.29 -14.49
CA THR A 373 -2.93 -15.14 -15.68
C THR A 373 -2.15 -14.41 -16.76
N VAL A 374 -2.24 -14.81 -18.03
CA VAL A 374 -1.42 -14.26 -19.11
C VAL A 374 -2.29 -13.72 -20.25
N ARG A 375 -1.86 -12.65 -20.91
CA ARG A 375 -2.51 -12.15 -22.13
C ARG A 375 -2.07 -12.97 -23.34
N GLU A 376 -2.95 -13.12 -24.32
CA GLU A 376 -2.72 -13.96 -25.50
C GLU A 376 -1.41 -13.66 -26.22
N TYR A 377 -1.14 -12.38 -26.50
CA TYR A 377 0.06 -11.93 -27.19
C TYR A 377 1.36 -12.13 -26.39
N ARG A 378 1.28 -12.52 -25.11
CA ARG A 378 2.41 -12.78 -24.21
C ARG A 378 2.68 -14.28 -23.98
N THR A 379 2.00 -15.15 -24.74
CA THR A 379 2.14 -16.61 -24.67
C THR A 379 3.23 -17.17 -25.59
N GLU A 380 4.00 -16.31 -26.28
CA GLU A 380 5.00 -16.71 -27.28
C GLU A 380 4.43 -17.63 -28.37
N ARG A 381 3.20 -17.31 -28.81
CA ARG A 381 2.44 -18.03 -29.86
C ARG A 381 2.23 -19.51 -29.53
N CYS A 382 1.97 -19.82 -28.27
CA CYS A 382 1.59 -21.16 -27.83
C CYS A 382 0.35 -21.66 -28.62
N PRO A 383 0.42 -22.84 -29.27
CA PRO A 383 -0.64 -23.33 -30.16
C PRO A 383 -1.80 -23.95 -29.37
N LEU A 384 -2.61 -23.09 -28.74
CA LEU A 384 -3.82 -23.44 -28.00
C LEU A 384 -5.06 -23.40 -28.90
N LYS A 385 -6.08 -24.20 -28.56
CA LYS A 385 -7.43 -24.14 -29.17
C LYS A 385 -7.96 -22.71 -29.19
N ASP A 386 -8.56 -22.31 -30.31
CA ASP A 386 -9.12 -20.97 -30.48
C ASP A 386 -10.10 -20.60 -29.35
N PRO A 387 -10.11 -19.36 -28.85
CA PRO A 387 -10.99 -18.96 -27.75
C PRO A 387 -12.48 -19.16 -28.07
N LYS A 388 -12.90 -18.97 -29.33
CA LYS A 388 -14.30 -19.14 -29.76
C LYS A 388 -14.67 -20.61 -29.80
N GLU A 389 -13.76 -21.49 -30.21
CA GLU A 389 -13.95 -22.94 -30.11
C GLU A 389 -14.11 -23.38 -28.65
N LEU A 390 -13.25 -22.90 -27.74
CA LEU A 390 -13.30 -23.28 -26.33
C LEU A 390 -14.58 -22.77 -25.64
N LYS A 391 -15.05 -21.55 -25.98
CA LYS A 391 -16.33 -21.00 -25.49
C LYS A 391 -17.55 -21.85 -25.87
N ARG A 392 -17.49 -22.58 -26.99
CA ARG A 392 -18.56 -23.50 -27.42
C ARG A 392 -18.55 -24.82 -26.63
N MET A 393 -17.44 -25.14 -25.97
CA MET A 393 -17.35 -26.33 -25.12
C MET A 393 -17.99 -26.08 -23.75
N LYS A 394 -18.27 -27.16 -23.01
CA LYS A 394 -18.82 -27.04 -21.64
C LYS A 394 -17.91 -26.19 -20.75
N ARG A 395 -18.49 -25.41 -19.85
CA ARG A 395 -17.76 -24.73 -18.78
C ARG A 395 -16.88 -25.73 -18.03
N GLY A 396 -15.65 -25.35 -17.72
CA GLY A 396 -14.63 -26.24 -17.17
C GLY A 396 -13.75 -26.93 -18.20
N SER A 397 -14.03 -26.76 -19.50
CA SER A 397 -13.13 -27.25 -20.55
C SER A 397 -11.84 -26.43 -20.57
N PHE A 398 -10.72 -27.10 -20.84
CA PHE A 398 -9.43 -26.45 -20.99
C PHE A 398 -8.58 -27.07 -22.11
N ASP A 399 -7.67 -26.26 -22.65
CA ASP A 399 -6.56 -26.70 -23.48
C ASP A 399 -5.25 -26.20 -22.91
N TYR A 400 -4.15 -26.91 -23.14
CA TYR A 400 -2.86 -26.58 -22.56
C TYR A 400 -1.72 -27.17 -23.37
N LYS A 401 -0.55 -26.53 -23.30
CA LYS A 401 0.70 -27.00 -23.87
C LYS A 401 1.85 -26.67 -22.92
N VAL A 402 2.90 -27.47 -22.99
CA VAL A 402 4.15 -27.25 -22.26
C VAL A 402 5.26 -26.97 -23.26
N ASP A 403 6.08 -25.96 -22.97
CA ASP A 403 7.36 -25.77 -23.64
C ASP A 403 8.37 -26.79 -23.09
N GLU A 404 8.84 -27.68 -23.96
CA GLU A 404 9.75 -28.76 -23.58
C GLU A 404 11.13 -28.29 -23.16
N SER A 405 11.58 -27.14 -23.67
CA SER A 405 12.94 -26.66 -23.39
C SER A 405 13.04 -26.05 -22.00
N GLU A 406 11.98 -25.37 -21.55
CA GLU A 406 12.00 -24.56 -20.34
C GLU A 406 10.99 -25.03 -19.29
N GLU A 407 10.25 -26.12 -19.52
CA GLU A 407 9.18 -26.63 -18.65
C GLU A 407 8.22 -25.51 -18.22
N ILE A 408 7.59 -24.83 -19.20
CA ILE A 408 6.59 -23.78 -18.95
C ILE A 408 5.27 -24.23 -19.53
N ILE A 409 4.23 -24.30 -18.69
CA ILE A 409 2.87 -24.62 -19.12
C ILE A 409 2.07 -23.35 -19.39
N VAL A 410 1.34 -23.35 -20.50
CA VAL A 410 0.27 -22.38 -20.78
C VAL A 410 -1.03 -23.15 -20.90
N CYS A 411 -2.04 -22.75 -20.13
CA CYS A 411 -3.36 -23.35 -20.10
C CYS A 411 -4.43 -22.29 -20.38
N ARG A 412 -5.37 -22.61 -21.27
CA ARG A 412 -6.58 -21.84 -21.54
C ARG A 412 -7.77 -22.58 -20.96
N TRP A 413 -8.51 -21.94 -20.06
CA TRP A 413 -9.66 -22.52 -19.37
C TRP A 413 -10.92 -21.69 -19.63
N HIS A 414 -12.05 -22.38 -19.84
CA HIS A 414 -13.35 -21.77 -20.05
C HIS A 414 -14.18 -21.79 -18.76
N ASP A 415 -14.42 -20.60 -18.21
CA ASP A 415 -15.32 -20.38 -17.08
C ASP A 415 -16.60 -19.64 -17.49
N SER A 416 -16.96 -18.52 -16.85
CA SER A 416 -17.86 -17.52 -17.44
C SER A 416 -17.22 -16.80 -18.63
N SER A 417 -15.88 -16.70 -18.63
CA SER A 417 -15.06 -16.18 -19.71
C SER A 417 -13.85 -17.08 -19.93
N VAL A 418 -13.17 -16.90 -21.06
CA VAL A 418 -11.94 -17.64 -21.36
C VAL A 418 -10.76 -16.93 -20.72
N VAL A 419 -9.99 -17.67 -19.93
CA VAL A 419 -8.80 -17.17 -19.23
C VAL A 419 -7.60 -18.00 -19.64
N ASN A 420 -6.49 -17.33 -19.95
CA ASN A 420 -5.20 -17.98 -20.09
C ASN A 420 -4.40 -17.84 -18.78
N ILE A 421 -3.74 -18.90 -18.38
CA ILE A 421 -2.86 -18.95 -17.22
C ILE A 421 -1.53 -19.61 -17.63
N CYS A 422 -0.43 -19.11 -17.09
CA CYS A 422 0.92 -19.56 -17.37
C CYS A 422 1.62 -19.92 -16.06
N SER A 423 2.40 -21.00 -16.04
CA SER A 423 3.20 -21.38 -14.88
C SER A 423 4.48 -22.09 -15.30
N ASN A 424 5.54 -21.94 -14.50
CA ASN A 424 6.74 -22.77 -14.60
C ASN A 424 6.80 -23.88 -13.54
N ALA A 425 5.79 -23.99 -12.66
CA ALA A 425 5.88 -24.80 -11.44
C ALA A 425 4.68 -25.73 -11.19
N VAL A 426 3.48 -25.38 -11.68
CA VAL A 426 2.27 -26.16 -11.42
C VAL A 426 1.53 -26.45 -12.70
N GLY A 427 1.12 -27.71 -12.84
CA GLY A 427 0.46 -28.27 -14.02
C GLY A 427 -1.05 -28.36 -13.92
N ILE A 428 -1.61 -29.24 -14.74
CA ILE A 428 -3.03 -29.55 -14.76
C ILE A 428 -3.41 -30.45 -13.59
N GLU A 429 -2.63 -31.49 -13.34
CA GLU A 429 -2.98 -32.52 -12.36
C GLU A 429 -2.52 -32.17 -10.92
N PRO A 430 -3.25 -32.63 -9.88
CA PRO A 430 -4.55 -33.28 -9.97
C PRO A 430 -5.66 -32.26 -10.31
N ALA A 431 -6.48 -32.56 -11.32
CA ALA A 431 -7.64 -31.73 -11.65
C ALA A 431 -8.72 -31.87 -10.56
N GLY A 432 -9.12 -30.75 -9.95
CA GLY A 432 -10.14 -30.72 -8.90
C GLY A 432 -11.53 -30.42 -9.43
N LEU A 433 -12.56 -30.66 -8.62
CA LEU A 433 -13.92 -30.16 -8.86
C LEU A 433 -14.14 -28.92 -7.99
N THR A 434 -14.66 -27.85 -8.57
CA THR A 434 -15.05 -26.64 -7.84
C THR A 434 -16.52 -26.35 -7.97
N ASN A 435 -17.12 -25.85 -6.89
CA ASN A 435 -18.51 -25.41 -6.85
C ASN A 435 -18.55 -23.93 -7.25
N HIS A 436 -19.18 -23.64 -8.40
CA HIS A 436 -19.50 -22.27 -8.79
C HIS A 436 -20.99 -21.99 -8.59
N HIS A 437 -21.30 -20.82 -8.03
CA HIS A 437 -22.67 -20.32 -7.95
C HIS A 437 -23.03 -19.62 -9.27
N SER A 438 -23.91 -20.20 -10.06
CA SER A 438 -24.42 -19.58 -11.29
C SER A 438 -25.74 -18.85 -11.04
N GLY A 439 -25.70 -17.52 -10.93
CA GLY A 439 -26.87 -16.63 -11.02
C GLY A 439 -28.03 -16.91 -10.05
N ALA A 440 -29.14 -16.18 -10.25
CA ALA A 440 -30.31 -16.11 -9.37
C ALA A 440 -30.98 -17.47 -9.03
N ALA A 441 -30.63 -18.55 -9.73
CA ALA A 441 -31.19 -19.88 -9.56
C ALA A 441 -30.50 -20.77 -8.51
N LYS A 442 -29.36 -20.35 -7.89
CA LYS A 442 -28.62 -21.14 -6.87
C LYS A 442 -28.38 -22.62 -7.25
N THR A 443 -28.27 -22.96 -8.53
CA THR A 443 -27.83 -24.28 -8.96
C THR A 443 -26.31 -24.37 -8.82
N GLN A 444 -25.83 -25.34 -8.02
CA GLN A 444 -24.41 -25.63 -7.87
C GLN A 444 -23.95 -26.52 -9.04
N ALA A 445 -23.17 -25.96 -9.96
CA ALA A 445 -22.51 -26.75 -11.00
C ALA A 445 -21.08 -27.09 -10.56
N GLN A 446 -20.71 -28.37 -10.66
CA GLN A 446 -19.33 -28.81 -10.46
C GLN A 446 -18.54 -28.60 -11.76
N VAL A 447 -17.44 -27.86 -11.66
CA VAL A 447 -16.59 -27.50 -12.80
C VAL A 447 -15.21 -28.09 -12.59
N HIS A 448 -14.68 -28.80 -13.61
CA HIS A 448 -13.30 -29.26 -13.60
C HIS A 448 -12.34 -28.07 -13.61
N GLN A 449 -11.44 -28.04 -12.63
CA GLN A 449 -10.48 -26.97 -12.44
C GLN A 449 -9.06 -27.53 -12.44
N PRO A 450 -8.18 -27.07 -13.35
CA PRO A 450 -6.76 -27.40 -13.32
C PRO A 450 -6.08 -26.96 -12.01
N SER A 451 -5.12 -27.76 -11.52
CA SER A 451 -4.39 -27.51 -10.27
C SER A 451 -3.73 -26.12 -10.24
N LEU A 452 -3.09 -25.70 -11.34
CA LEU A 452 -2.48 -24.37 -11.42
C LEU A 452 -3.45 -23.21 -11.22
N LEU A 453 -4.71 -23.37 -11.65
CA LEU A 453 -5.71 -22.33 -11.52
C LEU A 453 -6.25 -22.27 -10.09
N ARG A 454 -6.47 -23.43 -9.47
CA ARG A 454 -6.87 -23.54 -8.07
C ARG A 454 -5.85 -22.84 -7.17
N LEU A 455 -4.57 -23.18 -7.33
CA LEU A 455 -3.51 -22.58 -6.53
C LEU A 455 -3.39 -21.07 -6.78
N TYR A 456 -3.51 -20.62 -8.03
CA TYR A 456 -3.51 -19.19 -8.37
C TYR A 456 -4.62 -18.43 -7.62
N GLN A 457 -5.86 -18.92 -7.66
CA GLN A 457 -6.99 -18.29 -6.99
C GLN A 457 -6.82 -18.24 -5.47
N GLU A 458 -6.23 -19.26 -4.87
CA GLU A 458 -5.97 -19.30 -3.42
C GLU A 458 -4.92 -18.25 -3.01
N LYS A 459 -3.86 -18.07 -3.81
CA LYS A 459 -2.64 -17.37 -3.38
C LYS A 459 -2.48 -15.94 -3.89
N VAL A 460 -3.06 -15.56 -5.04
CA VAL A 460 -2.86 -14.24 -5.67
C VAL A 460 -3.43 -13.05 -4.86
N GLY A 461 -4.33 -13.30 -3.92
CA GLY A 461 -5.09 -12.26 -3.21
C GLY A 461 -4.31 -11.43 -2.19
N GLY A 462 -2.99 -11.59 -2.05
CA GLY A 462 -2.18 -10.91 -1.03
C GLY A 462 -2.29 -9.38 -1.08
N VAL A 463 -2.07 -8.80 -2.26
CA VAL A 463 -2.11 -7.33 -2.48
C VAL A 463 -3.50 -6.78 -2.19
N GLY A 464 -4.56 -7.42 -2.73
CA GLY A 464 -5.93 -7.00 -2.49
C GLY A 464 -6.34 -7.05 -1.01
N ARG A 465 -5.83 -8.04 -0.24
CA ARG A 465 -6.06 -8.13 1.22
C ARG A 465 -5.39 -6.97 1.97
N MET A 466 -4.15 -6.64 1.61
CA MET A 466 -3.44 -5.50 2.18
C MET A 466 -4.19 -4.20 1.92
N ASP A 467 -4.60 -3.95 0.67
CA ASP A 467 -5.33 -2.73 0.29
C ASP A 467 -6.66 -2.62 1.02
N GLN A 468 -7.40 -3.72 1.16
CA GLN A 468 -8.65 -3.76 1.93
C GLN A 468 -8.42 -3.42 3.40
N ASN A 469 -7.34 -3.91 4.02
CA ASN A 469 -7.03 -3.60 5.42
C ASN A 469 -6.67 -2.12 5.59
N ILE A 470 -5.80 -1.59 4.71
CA ILE A 470 -5.39 -0.18 4.72
C ILE A 470 -6.59 0.73 4.51
N ALA A 471 -7.46 0.42 3.55
CA ALA A 471 -8.62 1.25 3.21
C ALA A 471 -9.62 1.45 4.37
N LYS A 472 -9.69 0.51 5.34
CA LYS A 472 -10.63 0.61 6.47
C LYS A 472 -10.34 1.79 7.41
N TYR A 473 -9.05 2.05 7.67
CA TYR A 473 -8.62 3.00 8.70
C TYR A 473 -7.51 3.93 8.22
N LYS A 474 -7.40 4.14 6.90
CA LYS A 474 -6.36 4.95 6.25
C LYS A 474 -6.18 6.31 6.94
N VAL A 475 -4.92 6.72 7.15
CA VAL A 475 -4.56 8.03 7.70
C VAL A 475 -5.26 9.16 6.91
N LYS A 476 -5.91 10.07 7.64
CA LYS A 476 -6.76 11.13 7.06
C LYS A 476 -6.13 12.51 7.10
N ILE A 477 -5.32 12.81 8.11
CA ILE A 477 -4.56 14.07 8.13
C ILE A 477 -3.46 13.98 7.07
N ARG A 478 -3.39 14.99 6.21
CA ARG A 478 -2.42 15.10 5.12
C ARG A 478 -1.84 16.50 5.07
N GLY A 479 -0.64 16.63 4.52
CA GLY A 479 -0.04 17.93 4.18
C GLY A 479 -0.24 18.22 2.70
N MET A 480 -0.09 19.46 2.25
CA MET A 480 -0.26 19.77 0.82
C MET A 480 1.00 19.49 -0.02
N LYS A 481 2.16 19.28 0.61
CA LYS A 481 3.36 18.84 -0.12
C LYS A 481 3.07 17.54 -0.87
N TRP A 482 3.55 17.42 -2.11
CA TRP A 482 3.22 16.27 -2.96
C TRP A 482 3.62 14.92 -2.33
N TYR A 483 4.71 14.91 -1.57
CA TYR A 483 5.22 13.71 -0.90
C TYR A 483 4.58 13.41 0.46
N SER A 484 3.69 14.27 0.98
CA SER A 484 3.06 14.08 2.30
C SER A 484 2.22 12.80 2.38
N SER A 485 1.65 12.37 1.26
CA SER A 485 0.85 11.13 1.17
C SER A 485 1.66 9.87 1.48
N PHE A 486 2.98 9.88 1.23
CA PHE A 486 3.84 8.74 1.46
C PHE A 486 3.99 8.38 2.93
N ILE A 487 4.08 9.37 3.83
CA ILE A 487 4.17 9.05 5.26
C ILE A 487 2.89 8.38 5.76
N GLY A 488 1.72 8.82 5.29
CA GLY A 488 0.45 8.17 5.58
C GLY A 488 0.42 6.73 5.07
N TYR A 489 0.79 6.51 3.81
CA TYR A 489 0.87 5.16 3.22
C TYR A 489 1.82 4.23 3.98
N VAL A 490 3.01 4.71 4.33
CA VAL A 490 4.01 3.94 5.08
C VAL A 490 3.52 3.59 6.49
N ILE A 491 2.89 4.52 7.21
CA ILE A 491 2.28 4.27 8.52
C ILE A 491 1.20 3.19 8.39
N ASP A 492 0.32 3.33 7.42
CA ASP A 492 -0.78 2.38 7.19
C ASP A 492 -0.27 0.97 6.85
N ALA A 493 0.77 0.88 6.01
CA ALA A 493 1.41 -0.37 5.66
C ALA A 493 2.13 -1.01 6.86
N ALA A 494 2.87 -0.22 7.64
CA ALA A 494 3.52 -0.69 8.87
C ALA A 494 2.51 -1.20 9.90
N LEU A 495 1.37 -0.51 10.08
CA LEU A 495 0.29 -0.99 10.95
C LEU A 495 -0.34 -2.30 10.45
N ASN A 496 -0.55 -2.43 9.13
CA ASN A 496 -1.02 -3.69 8.55
C ASN A 496 -0.02 -4.81 8.82
N ASN A 497 1.27 -4.58 8.59
CA ASN A 497 2.33 -5.57 8.81
C ASN A 497 2.43 -5.96 10.30
N ALA A 498 2.45 -4.99 11.20
CA ALA A 498 2.49 -5.21 12.64
C ALA A 498 1.27 -6.01 13.11
N TRP A 499 0.07 -5.71 12.58
CA TRP A 499 -1.13 -6.48 12.88
C TRP A 499 -1.07 -7.91 12.32
N GLN A 500 -0.50 -8.13 11.13
CA GLN A 500 -0.30 -9.47 10.61
C GLN A 500 0.69 -10.28 11.48
N LEU A 501 1.78 -9.65 11.94
CA LEU A 501 2.72 -10.27 12.88
C LEU A 501 2.03 -10.61 14.20
N HIS A 502 1.24 -9.69 14.76
CA HIS A 502 0.45 -9.94 15.97
C HIS A 502 -0.45 -11.17 15.81
N ARG A 503 -1.11 -11.33 14.67
CA ARG A 503 -1.97 -12.50 14.41
C ARG A 503 -1.20 -13.81 14.29
N ILE A 504 0.08 -13.76 13.92
CA ILE A 504 0.95 -14.93 13.84
C ILE A 504 1.56 -15.24 15.20
N CYS A 505 1.98 -14.22 15.95
CA CYS A 505 2.68 -14.39 17.23
C CYS A 505 1.73 -14.62 18.41
N CYS A 506 0.54 -14.00 18.39
CA CYS A 506 -0.39 -14.01 19.51
C CYS A 506 -1.69 -14.73 19.12
N HIS A 507 -1.64 -16.05 18.95
CA HIS A 507 -2.80 -16.80 18.45
C HIS A 507 -3.99 -16.73 19.41
N ASP A 508 -3.75 -16.77 20.72
CA ASP A 508 -4.81 -16.82 21.74
C ASP A 508 -5.37 -15.43 22.11
N ALA A 509 -4.67 -14.35 21.75
CA ALA A 509 -5.04 -12.97 22.04
C ALA A 509 -5.37 -12.20 20.75
N GLN A 510 -6.23 -12.72 19.88
CA GLN A 510 -6.58 -12.05 18.63
C GLN A 510 -7.27 -10.70 18.90
N VAL A 511 -6.66 -9.63 18.38
CA VAL A 511 -7.20 -8.28 18.41
C VAL A 511 -7.57 -7.89 16.98
N ASP A 512 -8.76 -7.30 16.79
CA ASP A 512 -9.13 -6.78 15.48
C ASP A 512 -8.24 -5.59 15.06
N LEU A 513 -8.25 -5.26 13.76
CA LEU A 513 -7.37 -4.22 13.23
C LEU A 513 -7.62 -2.83 13.86
N LEU A 514 -8.86 -2.50 14.23
CA LEU A 514 -9.19 -1.22 14.84
C LEU A 514 -8.65 -1.14 16.26
N ALA A 515 -8.89 -2.16 17.07
CA ALA A 515 -8.41 -2.23 18.43
C ALA A 515 -6.87 -2.22 18.48
N PHE A 516 -6.20 -2.92 17.56
CA PHE A 516 -4.74 -2.86 17.41
C PHE A 516 -4.26 -1.42 17.13
N ARG A 517 -4.86 -0.75 16.13
CA ARG A 517 -4.50 0.64 15.77
C ARG A 517 -4.78 1.63 16.90
N ARG A 518 -5.90 1.49 17.60
CA ARG A 518 -6.26 2.32 18.76
C ARG A 518 -5.22 2.18 19.87
N TYR A 519 -4.78 0.95 20.16
CA TYR A 519 -3.75 0.71 21.16
C TYR A 519 -2.45 1.47 20.83
N VAL A 520 -1.94 1.30 19.60
CA VAL A 520 -0.71 1.97 19.16
C VAL A 520 -0.85 3.50 19.25
N ALA A 521 -1.96 4.05 18.77
CA ALA A 521 -2.21 5.49 18.82
C ALA A 521 -2.27 6.02 20.26
N CYS A 522 -2.98 5.35 21.17
CA CYS A 522 -3.10 5.78 22.55
C CYS A 522 -1.73 5.76 23.25
N VAL A 523 -0.95 4.68 23.09
CA VAL A 523 0.39 4.59 23.70
C VAL A 523 1.30 5.71 23.20
N TYR A 524 1.28 6.00 21.89
CA TYR A 524 2.09 7.09 21.33
C TYR A 524 1.68 8.46 21.89
N LEU A 525 0.39 8.72 22.05
CA LEU A 525 -0.12 10.01 22.54
C LEU A 525 0.04 10.18 24.06
N GLU A 526 -0.14 9.12 24.85
CA GLU A 526 -0.10 9.18 26.30
C GLU A 526 1.34 9.17 26.84
N SER A 527 2.20 8.28 26.34
CA SER A 527 3.55 8.08 26.85
C SER A 527 4.52 9.20 26.46
N ASN A 528 4.17 9.98 25.43
CA ASN A 528 5.02 11.03 24.88
C ASN A 528 4.46 12.44 25.11
N ALA A 529 3.36 12.59 25.86
CA ALA A 529 2.79 13.89 26.16
C ALA A 529 3.79 14.84 26.85
N ASP A 530 3.87 16.09 26.38
CA ASP A 530 4.72 17.11 27.00
C ASP A 530 4.15 17.55 28.36
N THR A 531 4.70 17.00 29.43
CA THR A 531 4.31 17.34 30.81
C THR A 531 4.94 18.64 31.30
N SER A 532 5.91 19.21 30.59
CA SER A 532 6.70 20.37 31.02
C SER A 532 6.01 21.71 30.74
N SER A 533 5.11 21.75 29.76
CA SER A 533 4.44 22.98 29.31
C SER A 533 3.03 23.19 29.90
N GLN A 534 2.60 22.38 30.87
CA GLN A 534 1.34 22.59 31.61
C GLN A 534 1.44 23.76 32.59
N GLY A 535 1.42 24.98 32.06
CA GLY A 535 1.08 26.19 32.81
C GLY A 535 -0.29 26.01 33.48
N ARG A 536 -0.38 26.40 34.75
CA ARG A 536 -1.57 26.36 35.62
C ARG A 536 -2.91 26.42 34.86
N ARG A 537 -3.70 25.34 34.87
CA ARG A 537 -5.08 25.36 35.37
C ARG A 537 -5.76 23.98 35.50
N SER A 538 -6.39 23.84 36.67
CA SER A 538 -7.75 23.35 36.97
C SER A 538 -8.29 22.11 36.24
N ARG A 539 -8.44 21.03 37.03
CA ARG A 539 -9.37 19.88 36.84
C ARG A 539 -9.14 19.05 35.57
N ARG A 540 -8.14 18.15 35.62
CA ARG A 540 -8.12 16.93 34.79
C ARG A 540 -9.42 16.16 35.05
N LEU A 541 -10.24 15.97 34.02
CA LEU A 541 -11.29 14.96 34.01
C LEU A 541 -10.65 13.58 34.18
N GLU A 542 -11.27 12.75 35.00
CA GLU A 542 -10.75 11.46 35.44
C GLU A 542 -10.79 10.47 34.27
N THR A 543 -9.63 10.00 33.82
CA THR A 543 -9.46 9.05 32.71
C THR A 543 -10.13 7.70 33.00
N GLU A 544 -10.72 7.04 31.99
CA GLU A 544 -11.34 5.70 32.14
C GLU A 544 -10.38 4.65 32.69
N SER A 545 -9.07 4.79 32.42
CA SER A 545 -7.99 3.93 32.94
C SER A 545 -7.84 3.98 34.47
N ARG A 546 -8.43 4.98 35.15
CA ARG A 546 -8.54 5.01 36.61
C ARG A 546 -9.43 3.89 37.14
N PHE A 547 -10.44 3.48 36.36
CA PHE A 547 -11.50 2.57 36.82
C PHE A 547 -11.32 1.12 36.36
N ASP A 548 -10.25 0.81 35.63
CA ASP A 548 -10.03 -0.53 35.09
C ASP A 548 -9.49 -1.53 36.12
N MET A 549 -9.07 -1.08 37.30
CA MET A 549 -8.49 -1.90 38.38
C MET A 549 -7.26 -2.72 37.96
N ILE A 550 -6.65 -2.46 36.80
CA ILE A 550 -5.51 -3.20 36.25
C ILE A 550 -4.23 -2.38 36.45
N GLY A 551 -3.21 -2.95 37.07
CA GLY A 551 -1.88 -2.31 37.18
C GLY A 551 -1.82 -1.08 38.08
N HIS A 552 -2.77 -0.90 39.00
CA HIS A 552 -2.71 0.17 40.00
C HIS A 552 -1.99 -0.34 41.25
N TRP A 553 -0.82 0.23 41.55
CA TRP A 553 -0.04 -0.08 42.75
C TRP A 553 0.16 1.15 43.63
N ILE A 554 0.11 0.97 44.95
CA ILE A 554 0.47 2.01 45.90
C ILE A 554 1.98 2.02 46.05
N ILE A 555 2.61 3.13 45.72
CA ILE A 555 4.04 3.36 45.92
C ILE A 555 4.27 4.54 46.86
N HIS A 556 5.36 4.48 47.61
CA HIS A 556 5.80 5.58 48.46
C HIS A 556 6.48 6.67 47.61
N GLN A 557 6.37 7.92 48.03
CA GLN A 557 7.02 9.06 47.40
C GLN A 557 7.60 10.00 48.47
N ASP A 558 8.75 10.59 48.18
CA ASP A 558 9.48 11.42 49.15
C ASP A 558 8.78 12.76 49.41
N LYS A 559 8.08 13.29 48.39
CA LYS A 559 7.33 14.55 48.50
C LYS A 559 5.90 14.28 48.93
N ARG A 560 5.43 14.97 49.98
CA ARG A 560 4.02 14.92 50.38
C ARG A 560 3.14 15.60 49.33
N THR A 561 2.13 14.89 48.83
CA THR A 561 1.09 15.44 47.95
C THR A 561 -0.27 15.37 48.63
N ARG A 562 -1.33 15.89 48.00
CA ARG A 562 -2.70 15.75 48.52
C ARG A 562 -3.36 14.50 47.96
N CYS A 563 -4.07 13.77 48.82
CA CYS A 563 -4.87 12.64 48.40
C CYS A 563 -5.96 13.11 47.42
N ALA A 564 -6.08 12.42 46.29
CA ALA A 564 -7.05 12.77 45.26
C ALA A 564 -8.50 12.49 45.68
N LEU A 565 -8.73 11.67 46.72
CA LEU A 565 -10.06 11.38 47.26
C LEU A 565 -10.44 12.28 48.45
N CYS A 566 -9.61 12.32 49.51
CA CYS A 566 -9.95 13.04 50.76
C CYS A 566 -9.21 14.37 50.93
N HIS A 567 -8.35 14.75 49.98
CA HIS A 567 -7.60 16.02 49.95
C HIS A 567 -6.64 16.30 51.12
N SER A 568 -6.49 15.36 52.07
CA SER A 568 -5.46 15.42 53.13
C SER A 568 -4.06 15.06 52.60
N GLN A 569 -3.01 15.45 53.32
CA GLN A 569 -1.63 15.15 52.91
C GLN A 569 -1.33 13.64 52.93
N THR A 570 -0.60 13.16 51.94
CA THR A 570 -0.17 11.76 51.80
C THR A 570 1.23 11.67 51.21
N ASN A 571 1.95 10.63 51.60
CA ASN A 571 3.27 10.21 51.09
C ASN A 571 3.17 9.00 50.15
N THR A 572 1.95 8.60 49.78
CA THR A 572 1.70 7.48 48.86
C THR A 572 0.99 7.95 47.61
N ARG A 573 1.32 7.36 46.46
CA ARG A 573 0.65 7.60 45.17
C ARG A 573 0.32 6.30 44.46
N CYS A 574 -0.67 6.35 43.56
CA CYS A 574 -0.88 5.29 42.58
C CYS A 574 0.20 5.40 41.49
N GLU A 575 0.90 4.30 41.21
CA GLU A 575 1.94 4.23 40.16
C GLU A 575 1.37 4.48 38.77
N LYS A 576 0.23 3.87 38.43
CA LYS A 576 -0.41 4.03 37.12
C LYS A 576 -1.06 5.41 36.95
N CYS A 577 -1.81 5.91 37.94
CA CYS A 577 -2.46 7.21 37.83
C CYS A 577 -1.55 8.42 38.13
N GLN A 578 -0.39 8.20 38.75
CA GLN A 578 0.53 9.25 39.21
C GLN A 578 -0.16 10.31 40.11
N LYS A 579 -1.12 9.87 40.93
CA LYS A 579 -1.87 10.72 41.88
C LYS A 579 -1.61 10.29 43.31
N GLY A 580 -1.43 11.26 44.21
CA GLY A 580 -1.37 11.02 45.64
C GLY A 580 -2.67 10.38 46.12
N VAL A 581 -2.60 9.20 46.74
CA VAL A 581 -3.77 8.49 47.26
C VAL A 581 -3.34 7.73 48.51
N HIS A 582 -4.02 7.92 49.65
CA HIS A 582 -3.76 7.10 50.83
C HIS A 582 -4.12 5.63 50.56
N ALA A 583 -3.43 4.70 51.23
CA ALA A 583 -3.78 3.28 51.16
C ALA A 583 -5.28 3.02 51.46
N LYS A 584 -5.85 3.70 52.47
CA LYS A 584 -7.28 3.61 52.80
C LYS A 584 -8.22 4.18 51.73
N CYS A 585 -7.76 5.15 50.95
CA CYS A 585 -8.52 5.81 49.90
C CYS A 585 -8.36 5.12 48.54
N PHE A 586 -7.42 4.16 48.43
CA PHE A 586 -6.98 3.61 47.16
C PHE A 586 -8.10 2.89 46.41
N ARG A 587 -8.78 1.96 47.07
CA ARG A 587 -9.87 1.21 46.44
C ARG A 587 -11.00 2.13 46.01
N ALA A 588 -11.48 3.00 46.91
CA ALA A 588 -12.56 3.94 46.65
C ALA A 588 -12.23 4.96 45.56
N TYR A 589 -10.96 5.30 45.39
CA TYR A 589 -10.52 6.15 44.29
C TYR A 589 -10.60 5.43 42.94
N HIS A 590 -10.27 4.14 42.84
CA HIS A 590 -10.20 3.41 41.56
C HIS A 590 -11.48 2.64 41.19
N ILE A 591 -12.57 2.77 41.95
CA ILE A 591 -13.88 2.19 41.63
C ILE A 591 -14.91 3.30 41.41
N ARG A 592 -15.93 3.03 40.60
CA ARG A 592 -17.05 3.94 40.36
C ARG A 592 -18.00 4.01 41.56
#